data_AF-A0A2J7RID1-F1
#
_entry.id   AF-A0A2J7RID1-F1
#
_cell.length_a   1.000
_cell.length_b   1.000
_cell.length_c   1.000
_cell.angle_alpha   90.00
_cell.angle_beta   90.00
_cell.angle_gamma   90.00
#
_symmetry.space_group_name_H-M   'P 1'
#
loop_
_entity.id
_entity.type
_entity.pdbx_description
1 polymer ?
#
loop_
_entity_poly.entity_id
_entity_poly.type
_entity_poly.pdbx_seq_one_letter_code
_entity_poly.pdbx_strand_id
1 'polypeptide(L)'
;ESSGNVTLEFANGAFLKEGYEVKSQFKNVLEQDFQSTVESVLFSDPPAAAEEINSWVADHTHNKIQDLLSPALLDASTRLVLVNAIYFKGFWKTPFQKRDTRSDNFFTEPNTAKQVSTMHLQFNFLTGNLLDLNSRWLQLPFLGGRFYMLIILPDEIEGVGKLAESLTGRDVTDLINNLENSGSSPVVNLTLPKFKLQTTLQLGPTLQKSDVLLVLRLV
;
A
#
# COMPACT_ATOMS: atom_id res chain seq x y z
N GLU A 1 -13.65 -3.87 7.19
CA GLU A 1 -14.60 -3.19 8.10
C GLU A 1 -14.96 -1.83 7.50
N SER A 2 -16.24 -1.52 7.29
CA SER A 2 -16.70 -0.22 6.77
C SER A 2 -17.44 0.57 7.86
N SER A 3 -16.70 1.30 8.70
CA SER A 3 -17.30 2.48 9.32
C SER A 3 -17.47 3.50 8.19
N GLY A 4 -18.67 4.02 7.90
CA GLY A 4 -19.02 4.78 6.67
C GLY A 4 -18.14 5.98 6.25
N ASN A 5 -17.04 6.24 6.94
CA ASN A 5 -16.04 7.28 6.70
C ASN A 5 -14.69 6.75 6.15
N VAL A 6 -14.38 5.46 6.38
CA VAL A 6 -13.18 4.77 5.88
C VAL A 6 -13.55 3.34 5.51
N THR A 7 -13.21 2.95 4.28
CA THR A 7 -13.27 1.58 3.77
C THR A 7 -11.86 1.03 3.73
N LEU A 8 -11.62 -0.04 4.49
CA LEU A 8 -10.42 -0.87 4.39
C LEU A 8 -10.86 -2.30 4.13
N GLU A 9 -10.40 -2.83 3.00
CA GLU A 9 -10.76 -4.14 2.50
C GLU A 9 -9.50 -4.92 2.12
N PHE A 10 -9.54 -6.21 2.43
CA PHE A 10 -8.48 -7.16 2.14
C PHE A 10 -9.08 -8.24 1.26
N ALA A 11 -8.39 -8.54 0.16
CA ALA A 11 -8.71 -9.64 -0.73
C ALA A 11 -7.53 -10.61 -0.73
N ASN A 12 -7.69 -11.71 0.01
CA ASN A 12 -6.69 -12.77 0.11
C ASN A 12 -7.17 -13.99 -0.68
N GLY A 13 -6.37 -14.43 -1.65
CA GLY A 13 -6.67 -15.57 -2.51
C GLY A 13 -5.52 -16.56 -2.53
N ALA A 14 -5.84 -17.85 -2.50
CA ALA A 14 -4.89 -18.93 -2.69
C ALA A 14 -5.41 -19.82 -3.83
N PHE A 15 -4.74 -19.76 -4.98
CA PHE A 15 -5.13 -20.48 -6.19
C PHE A 15 -4.20 -21.67 -6.39
N LEU A 16 -4.74 -22.87 -6.24
CA LEU A 16 -4.04 -24.13 -6.31
C LEU A 16 -4.14 -24.72 -7.71
N LYS A 17 -3.10 -25.42 -8.15
CA LYS A 17 -3.20 -26.20 -9.39
C LYS A 17 -4.30 -27.24 -9.27
N GLU A 18 -5.11 -27.39 -10.31
CA GLU A 18 -6.10 -28.45 -10.38
C GLU A 18 -5.51 -29.85 -10.10
N GLY A 19 -6.18 -30.61 -9.24
CA GLY A 19 -5.72 -31.93 -8.76
C GLY A 19 -4.58 -31.87 -7.74
N TYR A 20 -4.16 -30.69 -7.30
CA TYR A 20 -3.13 -30.52 -6.27
C TYR A 20 -3.76 -30.19 -4.92
N GLU A 21 -3.40 -30.95 -3.89
CA GLU A 21 -3.86 -30.71 -2.53
C GLU A 21 -2.71 -30.20 -1.66
N VAL A 22 -2.98 -29.13 -0.92
CA VAL A 22 -2.11 -28.68 0.17
C VAL A 22 -2.45 -29.40 1.45
N LYS A 23 -1.50 -29.44 2.38
CA LYS A 23 -1.72 -29.98 3.73
C LYS A 23 -2.95 -29.32 4.37
N SER A 24 -3.82 -30.10 4.98
CA SER A 24 -5.04 -29.59 5.64
C SER A 24 -4.75 -28.51 6.68
N GLN A 25 -3.62 -28.61 7.39
CA GLN A 25 -3.16 -27.58 8.31
C GLN A 25 -2.90 -26.23 7.62
N PHE A 26 -2.27 -26.25 6.43
CA PHE A 26 -2.02 -25.04 5.66
C PHE A 26 -3.31 -24.44 5.12
N LYS A 27 -4.22 -25.29 4.61
CA LYS A 27 -5.55 -24.85 4.18
C LYS A 27 -6.33 -24.18 5.32
N ASN A 28 -6.32 -24.79 6.51
CA ASN A 28 -6.97 -24.22 7.68
C ASN A 28 -6.40 -22.85 8.07
N VAL A 29 -5.07 -22.67 8.02
CA VAL A 29 -4.44 -21.36 8.26
C VAL A 29 -4.90 -20.33 7.24
N LEU A 30 -4.92 -20.69 5.95
CA LEU A 30 -5.39 -19.78 4.89
C LEU A 30 -6.84 -19.33 5.12
N GLU A 31 -7.74 -20.25 5.42
CA GLU A 31 -9.17 -19.96 5.56
C GLU A 31 -9.50 -19.28 6.89
N GLN A 32 -8.91 -19.72 8.01
CA GLN A 32 -9.28 -19.25 9.35
C GLN A 32 -8.52 -18.00 9.76
N ASP A 33 -7.20 -17.97 9.55
CA ASP A 33 -6.36 -16.88 10.06
C ASP A 33 -6.24 -15.75 9.03
N PHE A 34 -6.14 -16.09 7.75
CA PHE A 34 -5.99 -15.10 6.66
C PHE A 34 -7.30 -14.77 5.94
N GLN A 35 -8.39 -15.48 6.26
CA GLN A 35 -9.69 -15.32 5.60
C GLN A 35 -9.56 -15.41 4.06
N SER A 36 -8.63 -16.24 3.60
CA SER A 36 -8.34 -16.42 2.18
C SER A 36 -9.36 -17.33 1.54
N THR A 37 -9.76 -16.99 0.31
CA THR A 37 -10.48 -17.95 -0.54
C THR A 37 -9.47 -18.92 -1.14
N VAL A 38 -9.78 -20.21 -1.11
CA VAL A 38 -8.93 -21.27 -1.68
C VAL A 38 -9.63 -21.86 -2.90
N GLU A 39 -9.09 -21.62 -4.10
CA GLU A 39 -9.69 -22.04 -5.37
C GLU A 39 -8.73 -22.92 -6.18
N SER A 40 -9.28 -23.73 -7.08
CA SER A 40 -8.53 -24.61 -7.97
C SER A 40 -8.52 -24.05 -9.38
N VAL A 41 -7.34 -23.86 -9.96
CA VAL A 41 -7.11 -23.20 -11.25
C VAL A 41 -6.25 -24.07 -12.17
N LEU A 42 -6.57 -24.07 -13.46
CA LEU A 42 -5.84 -24.80 -14.49
C LEU A 42 -4.65 -23.98 -15.02
N PHE A 43 -3.49 -24.11 -14.39
CA PHE A 43 -2.28 -23.38 -14.82
C PHE A 43 -1.62 -23.87 -16.12
N SER A 44 -2.13 -24.95 -16.74
CA SER A 44 -1.65 -25.36 -18.08
C SER A 44 -2.11 -24.43 -19.19
N ASP A 45 -3.08 -23.55 -18.92
CA ASP A 45 -3.48 -22.43 -19.79
C ASP A 45 -3.22 -21.10 -19.04
N PRO A 46 -1.99 -20.55 -19.10
CA PRO A 46 -1.62 -19.35 -18.36
C PRO A 46 -2.48 -18.11 -18.64
N PRO A 47 -2.89 -17.82 -19.91
CA PRO A 47 -3.85 -16.74 -20.18
C PRO A 47 -5.18 -16.90 -19.44
N ALA A 48 -5.81 -18.08 -19.51
CA ALA A 48 -7.09 -18.33 -18.85
C ALA A 48 -6.96 -18.27 -17.32
N ALA A 49 -5.90 -18.87 -16.75
CA ALA A 49 -5.64 -18.83 -15.31
C ALA A 49 -5.41 -17.41 -14.79
N ALA A 50 -4.67 -16.57 -15.54
CA ALA A 50 -4.47 -15.18 -15.17
C ALA A 50 -5.77 -14.38 -15.24
N GLU A 51 -6.62 -14.60 -16.25
CA GLU A 51 -7.92 -13.95 -16.39
C GLU A 51 -8.87 -14.31 -15.23
N GLU A 52 -8.91 -15.59 -14.84
CA GLU A 52 -9.70 -16.07 -13.70
C GLU A 52 -9.27 -15.40 -12.39
N ILE A 53 -7.97 -15.42 -12.09
CA ILE A 53 -7.42 -14.79 -10.88
C ILE A 53 -7.64 -13.26 -10.89
N ASN A 54 -7.42 -12.61 -12.02
CA ASN A 54 -7.62 -11.15 -12.16
C ASN A 54 -9.08 -10.75 -12.00
N SER A 55 -10.02 -11.55 -12.52
CA SER A 55 -11.45 -11.32 -12.36
C SER A 55 -11.87 -11.45 -10.89
N TRP A 56 -11.39 -12.50 -10.22
CA TRP A 56 -11.60 -12.67 -8.79
C TRP A 56 -11.08 -11.46 -7.98
N VAL A 57 -9.87 -10.97 -8.30
CA VAL A 57 -9.30 -9.79 -7.64
C VAL A 57 -10.13 -8.53 -7.92
N ALA A 58 -10.60 -8.35 -9.15
CA ALA A 58 -11.41 -7.19 -9.53
C ALA A 58 -12.70 -7.14 -8.74
N ASP A 59 -13.40 -8.27 -8.61
CA ASP A 59 -14.65 -8.37 -7.86
C ASP A 59 -14.43 -8.05 -6.38
N HIS A 60 -13.36 -8.59 -5.78
CA HIS A 60 -13.04 -8.36 -4.37
C HIS A 60 -12.41 -7.00 -4.07
N THR A 61 -12.09 -6.19 -5.09
CA THR A 61 -11.48 -4.87 -4.94
C THR A 61 -12.30 -3.76 -5.57
N HIS A 62 -13.60 -3.95 -5.78
CA HIS A 62 -14.49 -2.95 -6.39
C HIS A 62 -14.00 -2.45 -7.74
N ASN A 63 -13.45 -3.35 -8.55
CA ASN A 63 -12.84 -3.11 -9.86
C ASN A 63 -11.67 -2.11 -9.82
N LYS A 64 -11.01 -1.94 -8.66
CA LYS A 64 -9.85 -1.03 -8.52
C LYS A 64 -8.53 -1.70 -8.88
N ILE A 65 -8.47 -3.02 -8.79
CA ILE A 65 -7.35 -3.84 -9.24
C ILE A 65 -7.89 -4.83 -10.26
N GLN A 66 -7.55 -4.66 -11.53
CA GLN A 66 -8.00 -5.53 -12.62
C GLN A 66 -6.84 -6.37 -13.15
N ASP A 67 -5.72 -5.73 -13.48
CA ASP A 67 -4.54 -6.44 -14.01
C ASP A 67 -3.50 -6.66 -12.89
N LEU A 68 -3.78 -7.57 -11.96
CA LEU A 68 -2.84 -7.91 -10.90
C LEU A 68 -1.72 -8.83 -11.41
N LEU A 69 -2.12 -9.89 -12.11
CA LEU A 69 -1.28 -11.01 -12.48
C LEU A 69 -1.13 -11.06 -14.00
N SER A 70 0.11 -10.96 -14.47
CA SER A 70 0.42 -11.16 -15.89
C SER A 70 0.46 -12.67 -16.21
N PRO A 71 -0.12 -13.13 -17.34
CA PRO A 71 0.02 -14.52 -17.78
C PRO A 71 1.48 -14.99 -17.90
N ALA A 72 2.41 -14.06 -18.17
CA ALA A 72 3.84 -14.36 -18.29
C ALA A 72 4.49 -14.81 -16.96
N LEU A 73 3.78 -14.67 -15.84
CA LEU A 73 4.24 -15.11 -14.52
C LEU A 73 3.77 -16.52 -14.17
N LEU A 74 2.97 -17.14 -15.04
CA LEU A 74 2.39 -18.45 -14.86
C LEU A 74 2.93 -19.42 -15.90
N ASP A 75 3.06 -20.68 -15.49
CA ASP A 75 3.40 -21.78 -16.38
C ASP A 75 2.78 -23.10 -15.86
N ALA A 76 2.88 -24.17 -16.65
CA ALA A 76 2.34 -25.48 -16.27
C ALA A 76 3.00 -26.09 -15.02
N SER A 77 4.16 -25.56 -14.60
CA SER A 77 4.87 -25.96 -13.38
C SER A 77 4.37 -25.23 -12.13
N THR A 78 3.61 -24.14 -12.29
CA THR A 78 2.96 -23.41 -11.20
C THR A 78 2.06 -24.35 -10.38
N ARG A 79 2.15 -24.27 -9.04
CA ARG A 79 1.39 -25.11 -8.10
C ARG A 79 0.48 -24.33 -7.18
N LEU A 80 0.90 -23.12 -6.81
CA LEU A 80 0.18 -22.23 -5.91
C LEU A 80 0.48 -20.79 -6.28
N VAL A 81 -0.58 -20.00 -6.43
CA VAL A 81 -0.51 -18.53 -6.50
C VAL A 81 -1.18 -17.98 -5.25
N LEU A 82 -0.44 -17.20 -4.47
CA LEU A 82 -0.97 -16.44 -3.35
C LEU A 82 -1.15 -14.98 -3.79
N VAL A 83 -2.33 -14.46 -3.56
CA VAL A 83 -2.72 -13.10 -3.88
C VAL A 83 -3.10 -12.38 -2.60
N ASN A 84 -2.53 -11.20 -2.39
CA ASN A 84 -2.99 -10.25 -1.39
C ASN A 84 -3.22 -8.89 -2.07
N ALA A 85 -4.45 -8.44 -2.05
CA ALA A 85 -4.85 -7.11 -2.50
C ALA A 85 -5.46 -6.33 -1.34
N ILE A 86 -4.96 -5.11 -1.14
CA ILE A 86 -5.42 -4.22 -0.08
C ILE A 86 -6.00 -2.98 -0.73
N TYR A 87 -7.27 -2.70 -0.42
CA TYR A 87 -7.97 -1.49 -0.86
C TYR A 87 -8.23 -0.58 0.33
N PHE A 88 -7.72 0.64 0.26
CA PHE A 88 -7.96 1.66 1.27
C PHE A 88 -8.59 2.91 0.67
N LYS A 89 -9.75 3.32 1.20
CA LYS A 89 -10.42 4.57 0.87
C LYS A 89 -10.90 5.25 2.13
N GLY A 90 -10.30 6.38 2.47
CA GLY A 90 -10.72 7.22 3.59
C GLY A 90 -10.94 8.66 3.17
N PHE A 91 -11.86 9.34 3.85
CA PHE A 91 -11.93 10.80 3.80
C PHE A 91 -10.96 11.40 4.81
N TRP A 92 -10.31 12.52 4.48
CA TRP A 92 -9.54 13.28 5.46
C TRP A 92 -10.45 13.81 6.56
N LYS A 93 -9.99 13.79 7.82
CA LYS A 93 -10.71 14.44 8.93
C LYS A 93 -10.88 15.93 8.68
N THR A 94 -9.84 16.57 8.17
CA THR A 94 -9.84 17.96 7.71
C THR A 94 -9.64 17.97 6.19
N PRO A 95 -10.70 18.19 5.38
CA PRO A 95 -10.61 18.06 3.93
C PRO A 95 -9.92 19.26 3.27
N PHE A 96 -9.14 18.98 2.22
CA PHE A 96 -8.64 20.01 1.31
C PHE A 96 -9.78 20.55 0.45
N GLN A 97 -9.91 21.88 0.40
CA GLN A 97 -10.90 22.52 -0.46
C GLN A 97 -10.41 22.49 -1.91
N LYS A 98 -11.27 22.05 -2.85
CA LYS A 98 -10.91 21.95 -4.27
C LYS A 98 -10.44 23.30 -4.85
N ARG A 99 -11.05 24.41 -4.41
CA ARG A 99 -10.68 25.78 -4.83
C ARG A 99 -9.27 26.19 -4.44
N ASP A 100 -8.71 25.57 -3.42
CA ASP A 100 -7.36 25.86 -2.93
C ASP A 100 -6.32 24.92 -3.57
N THR A 101 -6.75 23.98 -4.42
CA THR A 101 -5.85 23.11 -5.21
C THR A 101 -5.38 23.85 -6.46
N ARG A 102 -4.07 23.92 -6.68
CA ARG A 102 -3.46 24.61 -7.83
C ARG A 102 -2.25 23.87 -8.38
N SER A 103 -1.78 24.26 -9.56
CA SER A 103 -0.52 23.73 -10.11
C SER A 103 0.65 24.31 -9.32
N ASP A 104 1.55 23.46 -8.82
CA ASP A 104 2.79 23.86 -8.16
C ASP A 104 3.95 22.96 -8.59
N ASN A 105 5.19 23.42 -8.36
CA ASN A 105 6.39 22.64 -8.64
C ASN A 105 6.54 21.47 -7.65
N PHE A 106 6.81 20.29 -8.18
CA PHE A 106 7.31 19.13 -7.45
C PHE A 106 8.71 18.77 -7.97
N PHE A 107 9.71 18.88 -7.11
CA PHE A 107 11.10 18.62 -7.45
C PHE A 107 11.39 17.13 -7.32
N THR A 108 11.69 16.48 -8.44
CA THR A 108 12.17 15.08 -8.44
C THR A 108 13.69 15.00 -8.24
N GLU A 109 14.38 16.08 -8.58
CA GLU A 109 15.82 16.33 -8.38
C GLU A 109 15.99 17.84 -8.11
N PRO A 110 17.14 18.31 -7.58
CA PRO A 110 17.34 19.70 -7.19
C PRO A 110 17.02 20.73 -8.30
N ASN A 111 17.27 20.35 -9.56
CA ASN A 111 17.07 21.22 -10.72
C ASN A 111 15.95 20.73 -11.66
N THR A 112 15.24 19.65 -11.31
CA THR A 112 14.23 19.03 -12.16
C THR A 112 12.86 19.11 -11.46
N ALA A 113 12.03 20.05 -11.90
CA ALA A 113 10.67 20.25 -11.39
C ALA A 113 9.62 19.77 -12.39
N LYS A 114 8.54 19.16 -11.87
CA LYS A 114 7.32 18.86 -12.61
C LYS A 114 6.17 19.65 -12.02
N GLN A 115 5.31 20.19 -12.89
CA GLN A 115 4.08 20.84 -12.47
C GLN A 115 3.04 19.77 -12.11
N VAL A 116 2.55 19.80 -10.88
CA VAL A 116 1.56 18.84 -10.38
C VAL A 116 0.40 19.55 -9.69
N SER A 117 -0.77 18.91 -9.68
CA SER A 117 -1.92 19.40 -8.94
C SER A 117 -1.66 19.23 -7.44
N THR A 118 -1.56 20.33 -6.73
CA THR A 118 -1.13 20.40 -5.33
C THR A 118 -2.23 20.97 -4.47
N MET A 119 -2.54 20.27 -3.37
CA MET A 119 -3.55 20.66 -2.41
C MET A 119 -2.91 21.50 -1.30
N HIS A 120 -3.65 22.49 -0.80
CA HIS A 120 -3.19 23.37 0.28
C HIS A 120 -4.21 23.40 1.41
N LEU A 121 -3.72 23.37 2.65
CA LEU A 121 -4.54 23.41 3.86
C LEU A 121 -3.75 24.03 5.00
N GLN A 122 -4.36 24.99 5.71
CA GLN A 122 -3.83 25.50 6.96
C GLN A 122 -4.64 24.94 8.12
N PHE A 123 -4.00 24.19 9.02
CA PHE A 123 -4.67 23.61 10.18
C PHE A 123 -3.66 23.20 11.27
N ASN A 124 -4.16 22.85 12.46
CA ASN A 124 -3.35 22.26 13.52
C ASN A 124 -3.13 20.77 13.25
N PHE A 125 -1.87 20.36 13.07
CA PHE A 125 -1.52 18.95 12.84
C PHE A 125 -0.50 18.48 13.87
N LEU A 126 -0.59 17.22 14.29
CA LEU A 126 0.48 16.60 15.06
C LEU A 126 1.71 16.43 14.14
N THR A 127 2.80 17.09 14.51
CA THR A 127 4.03 17.18 13.71
C THR A 127 5.25 17.40 14.61
N GLY A 128 6.43 17.16 14.06
CA GLY A 128 7.69 17.43 14.73
C GLY A 128 8.88 17.25 13.79
N ASN A 129 10.08 17.34 14.38
CA ASN A 129 11.35 17.12 13.69
C ASN A 129 11.89 15.73 14.05
N LEU A 130 12.50 15.07 13.07
CA LEU A 130 13.33 13.88 13.20
C LEU A 130 14.78 14.32 12.96
N LEU A 131 15.43 14.81 14.02
CA LEU A 131 16.76 15.42 13.93
C LEU A 131 17.84 14.44 13.48
N ASP A 132 17.75 13.18 13.92
CA ASP A 132 18.68 12.12 13.53
C ASP A 132 18.56 11.74 12.05
N LEU A 133 17.42 12.05 11.41
CA LEU A 133 17.15 11.76 10.00
C LEU A 133 17.09 13.02 9.13
N ASN A 134 17.44 14.20 9.67
CA ASN A 134 17.33 15.51 9.01
C ASN A 134 15.99 15.67 8.26
N SER A 135 14.90 15.33 8.96
CA SER A 135 13.56 15.22 8.37
C SER A 135 12.51 15.85 9.28
N ARG A 136 11.36 16.16 8.71
CA ARG A 136 10.14 16.54 9.43
C ARG A 136 9.07 15.48 9.23
N TRP A 137 8.15 15.36 10.17
CA TRP A 137 7.03 14.44 10.03
C TRP A 137 5.71 15.08 10.38
N LEU A 138 4.61 14.61 9.79
CA LEU A 138 3.26 15.10 10.04
C LEU A 138 2.26 13.94 9.98
N GLN A 139 1.32 13.91 10.92
CA GLN A 139 0.16 13.04 10.86
C GLN A 139 -1.04 13.74 10.21
N LEU A 140 -1.56 13.12 9.16
CA LEU A 140 -2.77 13.56 8.47
C LEU A 140 -3.91 12.57 8.74
N PRO A 141 -4.80 12.85 9.71
CA PRO A 141 -5.83 11.92 10.13
C PRO A 141 -6.96 11.75 9.12
N PHE A 142 -7.46 10.52 8.99
CA PHE A 142 -8.71 10.22 8.31
C PHE A 142 -9.91 10.46 9.23
N LEU A 143 -11.06 10.68 8.62
CA LEU A 143 -12.33 10.89 9.31
C LEU A 143 -12.68 9.65 10.14
N GLY A 144 -13.10 9.85 11.39
CA GLY A 144 -13.28 8.78 12.38
C GLY A 144 -12.05 8.54 13.26
N GLY A 145 -10.87 9.07 12.92
CA GLY A 145 -9.70 9.13 13.82
C GLY A 145 -8.97 7.81 14.06
N ARG A 146 -9.47 6.69 13.54
CA ARG A 146 -8.82 5.37 13.65
C ARG A 146 -7.57 5.22 12.77
N PHE A 147 -7.55 5.89 11.63
CA PHE A 147 -6.45 5.84 10.67
C PHE A 147 -5.88 7.23 10.45
N TYR A 148 -4.58 7.29 10.18
CA TYR A 148 -3.90 8.50 9.71
C TYR A 148 -2.83 8.13 8.68
N MET A 149 -2.46 9.09 7.86
CA MET A 149 -1.26 9.00 7.01
C MET A 149 -0.12 9.68 7.75
N LEU A 150 0.98 8.95 7.98
CA LEU A 150 2.23 9.52 8.47
C LEU A 150 3.07 9.94 7.26
N ILE A 151 3.41 11.22 7.17
CA ILE A 151 4.28 11.77 6.13
C ILE A 151 5.60 12.10 6.80
N ILE A 152 6.70 11.53 6.32
CA ILE A 152 8.07 11.92 6.70
C ILE A 152 8.71 12.57 5.48
N LEU A 153 9.13 13.83 5.63
CA LEU A 153 9.70 14.66 4.57
C LEU A 153 11.14 15.04 4.95
N PRO A 154 12.15 14.53 4.24
CA PRO A 154 13.52 15.00 4.36
C PRO A 154 13.63 16.49 4.05
N ASP A 155 14.56 17.18 4.72
CA ASP A 155 14.82 18.59 4.43
C ASP A 155 15.62 18.79 3.13
N GLU A 156 16.36 17.77 2.70
CA GLU A 156 17.06 17.72 1.41
C GLU A 156 16.16 17.13 0.30
N ILE A 157 16.16 17.74 -0.90
CA ILE A 157 15.38 17.25 -2.07
C ILE A 157 15.75 15.79 -2.43
N GLU A 158 17.04 15.44 -2.35
CA GLU A 158 17.55 14.09 -2.62
C GLU A 158 17.59 13.20 -1.37
N GLY A 159 17.00 13.65 -0.26
CA GLY A 159 17.11 12.99 1.05
C GLY A 159 16.30 11.69 1.18
N VAL A 160 15.39 11.38 0.24
CA VAL A 160 14.49 10.22 0.35
C VAL A 160 15.25 8.89 0.38
N GLY A 161 16.34 8.75 -0.39
CA GLY A 161 17.16 7.53 -0.39
C GLY A 161 17.81 7.28 0.97
N LYS A 162 18.51 8.30 1.51
CA LYS A 162 19.13 8.26 2.84
C LYS A 162 18.10 7.99 3.93
N LEU A 163 16.92 8.61 3.84
CA LEU A 163 15.82 8.38 4.77
C LEU A 163 15.39 6.90 4.73
N ALA A 164 15.15 6.33 3.55
CA ALA A 164 14.75 4.93 3.41
C ALA A 164 15.79 3.95 3.99
N GLU A 165 17.08 4.19 3.73
CA GLU A 165 18.17 3.42 4.32
C GLU A 165 18.19 3.53 5.85
N SER A 166 18.04 4.73 6.39
CA SER A 166 18.06 4.97 7.84
C SER A 166 16.87 4.37 8.60
N LEU A 167 15.74 4.15 7.90
CA LEU A 167 14.56 3.48 8.43
C LEU A 167 14.68 1.96 8.34
N THR A 168 15.60 1.44 7.52
CA THR A 168 15.79 -0.01 7.35
C THR A 168 16.27 -0.62 8.67
N GLY A 169 15.53 -1.61 9.18
CA GLY A 169 15.84 -2.29 10.44
C GLY A 169 15.43 -1.55 11.71
N ARG A 170 14.85 -0.35 11.62
CA ARG A 170 14.22 0.29 12.78
C ARG A 170 12.89 -0.38 13.10
N ASP A 171 12.57 -0.47 14.39
CA ASP A 171 11.22 -0.81 14.82
C ASP A 171 10.29 0.36 14.51
N VAL A 172 9.36 0.12 13.58
CA VAL A 172 8.39 1.13 13.13
C VAL A 172 7.43 1.51 14.25
N THR A 173 7.10 0.57 15.15
CA THR A 173 6.22 0.82 16.30
C THR A 173 6.88 1.78 17.27
N ASP A 174 8.12 1.52 17.63
CA ASP A 174 8.88 2.40 18.52
C ASP A 174 9.10 3.77 17.89
N LEU A 175 9.40 3.82 16.59
CA LEU A 175 9.50 5.08 15.85
C LEU A 175 8.20 5.88 15.97
N ILE A 176 7.05 5.28 15.64
CA ILE A 176 5.74 5.96 15.70
C ILE A 176 5.42 6.44 17.12
N ASN A 177 5.62 5.59 18.13
CA ASN A 177 5.39 5.95 19.52
C ASN A 177 6.26 7.14 19.96
N ASN A 178 7.54 7.15 19.56
CA ASN A 178 8.44 8.26 19.86
C ASN A 178 8.02 9.56 19.17
N LEU A 179 7.55 9.48 17.91
CA LEU A 179 7.01 10.64 17.20
C LEU A 179 5.77 11.18 17.93
N GLU A 180 4.80 10.33 18.24
CA GLU A 180 3.56 10.75 18.90
C GLU A 180 3.79 11.39 20.27
N ASN A 181 4.74 10.86 21.05
CA ASN A 181 5.08 11.39 22.37
C ASN A 181 5.89 12.70 22.33
N SER A 182 6.65 12.96 21.25
CA SER A 182 7.50 14.14 21.11
C SER A 182 6.89 15.25 20.24
N GLY A 183 5.83 14.93 19.49
CA GLY A 183 5.16 15.85 18.59
C GLY A 183 4.38 16.96 19.31
N SER A 184 4.05 17.99 18.55
CA SER A 184 3.14 19.06 18.99
C SER A 184 2.13 19.37 17.89
N SER A 185 1.08 20.14 18.20
CA SER A 185 0.00 20.47 17.25
C SER A 185 -0.04 21.96 16.84
N PRO A 186 1.04 22.54 16.27
CA PRO A 186 1.05 23.92 15.80
C PRO A 186 0.19 24.07 14.54
N VAL A 187 -0.12 25.32 14.18
CA VAL A 187 -0.71 25.64 12.88
C VAL A 187 0.34 25.44 11.80
N VAL A 188 0.04 24.60 10.81
CA VAL A 188 0.92 24.29 9.67
C VAL A 188 0.23 24.63 8.37
N ASN A 189 0.97 25.24 7.43
CA ASN A 189 0.56 25.37 6.03
C ASN A 189 0.99 24.11 5.27
N LEU A 190 0.12 23.12 5.21
CA LEU A 190 0.36 21.87 4.51
C LEU A 190 0.17 22.04 3.00
N THR A 191 1.19 21.65 2.25
CA THR A 191 1.19 21.57 0.79
C THR A 191 1.44 20.12 0.41
N LEU A 192 0.46 19.48 -0.25
CA LEU A 192 0.49 18.05 -0.53
C LEU A 192 0.07 17.79 -1.99
N PRO A 193 0.95 17.25 -2.84
CA PRO A 193 0.59 16.84 -4.20
C PRO A 193 -0.55 15.81 -4.19
N LYS A 194 -1.46 15.91 -5.16
CA LYS A 194 -2.39 14.81 -5.45
C LYS A 194 -1.60 13.72 -6.17
N PHE A 195 -1.60 12.52 -5.62
CA PHE A 195 -0.93 11.38 -6.20
C PHE A 195 -1.85 10.17 -6.30
N LYS A 196 -1.48 9.24 -7.16
CA LYS A 196 -2.02 7.89 -7.25
C LYS A 196 -0.82 6.96 -7.27
N LEU A 197 -0.77 6.04 -6.31
CA LEU A 197 0.26 5.01 -6.23
C LEU A 197 -0.39 3.67 -6.52
N GLN A 198 0.22 2.89 -7.40
CA GLN A 198 -0.15 1.50 -7.64
C GLN A 198 1.15 0.73 -7.80
N THR A 199 1.38 -0.25 -6.95
CA THR A 199 2.57 -1.10 -7.01
C THR A 199 2.15 -2.56 -6.94
N THR A 200 2.85 -3.39 -7.70
CA THR A 200 2.70 -4.85 -7.68
C THR A 200 4.05 -5.44 -7.30
N LEU A 201 4.11 -6.19 -6.21
CA LEU A 201 5.32 -6.85 -5.74
C LEU A 201 5.21 -8.35 -5.96
N GLN A 202 6.21 -8.93 -6.61
CA GLN A 202 6.41 -10.37 -6.69
C GLN A 202 7.37 -10.78 -5.58
N LEU A 203 6.82 -11.41 -4.55
CA LEU A 203 7.58 -11.74 -3.33
C LEU A 203 8.25 -13.12 -3.40
N GLY A 204 7.90 -13.96 -4.38
CA GLY A 204 8.51 -15.28 -4.59
C GLY A 204 10.05 -15.24 -4.65
N PRO A 205 10.68 -14.37 -5.47
CA PRO A 205 12.13 -14.23 -5.51
C PRO A 205 12.74 -13.73 -4.19
N THR A 206 12.06 -12.82 -3.47
CA THR A 206 12.53 -12.24 -2.21
C THR A 206 12.46 -13.24 -1.04
N LEU A 207 11.49 -14.16 -1.05
CA LEU A 207 11.26 -15.13 0.02
C LEU A 207 12.06 -16.45 -0.11
N GLN A 208 12.97 -16.55 -1.10
CA GLN A 208 13.94 -17.64 -1.29
C GLN A 208 13.41 -19.08 -1.08
N LYS A 209 12.21 -19.42 -1.55
CA LYS A 209 11.79 -20.84 -1.71
C LYS A 209 10.61 -21.07 -2.68
N SER A 210 10.91 -21.86 -3.73
CA SER A 210 10.10 -22.89 -4.43
C SER A 210 8.68 -22.56 -4.89
N ASP A 211 8.44 -22.67 -6.22
CA ASP A 211 7.18 -22.89 -6.97
C ASP A 211 5.89 -22.14 -6.54
N VAL A 212 6.02 -21.16 -5.65
CA VAL A 212 4.95 -20.34 -5.09
C VAL A 212 5.13 -18.92 -5.59
N LEU A 213 4.14 -18.43 -6.32
CA LEU A 213 4.07 -17.05 -6.74
C LEU A 213 3.24 -16.27 -5.72
N LEU A 214 3.88 -15.35 -5.00
CA LEU A 214 3.19 -14.41 -4.11
C LEU A 214 3.14 -13.03 -4.76
N VAL A 215 1.93 -12.52 -5.00
CA VAL A 215 1.69 -11.21 -5.61
C VAL A 215 0.94 -10.31 -4.64
N LEU A 216 1.53 -9.16 -4.33
CA LEU A 216 0.95 -8.15 -3.45
C LEU A 216 0.69 -6.85 -4.21
N ARG A 217 -0.52 -6.29 -4.09
CA ARG A 217 -0.85 -4.97 -4.64
C ARG A 217 -1.64 -4.12 -3.65
N LEU A 218 -1.16 -2.89 -3.47
CA LEU A 218 -1.80 -1.86 -2.67
C LEU A 218 -2.40 -0.79 -3.60
N VAL A 219 -3.68 -0.46 -3.39
CA VAL A 219 -4.40 0.61 -4.12
C VAL A 219 -5.14 1.52 -3.16
#